data_AF-A0AAE1N4Y5-F1
#
_entry.id   AF-A0AAE1N4Y5-F1
#
_cell.length_a   1.000
_cell.length_b   1.000
_cell.length_c   1.000
_cell.angle_alpha   90.00
_cell.angle_beta   90.00
_cell.angle_gamma   90.00
#
_symmetry.space_group_name_H-M   'P 1'
#
loop_
_entity.id
_entity.type
_entity.pdbx_description
1 polymer ?
#
loop_
_entity_poly.entity_id
_entity_poly.type
_entity_poly.pdbx_seq_one_letter_code
_entity_poly.pdbx_strand_id
1 'polypeptide(L)'
;MINKAKVSDAKDPMAIPADLGYEENCKKVVDEVVNRYGRIDILINNAAEQYEAGSVEEIDEKRLDRVFRTNIFAYFFMARHALKHMKE
;
A
#
# COMPACT_ATOMS: atom_id res chain seq x y z
N MET A 1 -14.74 -11.95 4.81
CA MET A 1 -14.88 -11.49 3.40
C MET A 1 -13.68 -11.91 2.55
N ILE A 2 -12.45 -11.69 3.01
CA ILE A 2 -11.23 -12.07 2.26
C ILE A 2 -11.04 -13.58 2.04
N ASN A 3 -11.50 -14.43 2.96
CA ASN A 3 -11.39 -15.90 2.82
C ASN A 3 -12.30 -16.48 1.71
N LYS A 4 -13.27 -15.73 1.17
CA LYS A 4 -14.18 -16.25 0.13
C LYS A 4 -13.49 -16.53 -1.20
N ALA A 5 -12.36 -15.86 -1.49
CA ALA A 5 -11.59 -16.05 -2.71
C ALA A 5 -10.45 -17.08 -2.56
N LYS A 6 -10.35 -17.74 -1.41
CA LYS A 6 -9.27 -18.70 -1.13
C LYS A 6 -9.50 -19.99 -1.93
N VAL A 7 -8.46 -20.44 -2.64
CA VAL A 7 -8.40 -21.75 -3.31
C VAL A 7 -7.70 -22.78 -2.41
N SER A 8 -7.89 -24.07 -2.66
CA SER A 8 -7.47 -25.18 -1.77
C SER A 8 -5.99 -25.13 -1.36
N ASP A 9 -5.11 -24.72 -2.27
CA ASP A 9 -3.65 -24.77 -2.07
C ASP A 9 -3.03 -23.41 -1.69
N ALA A 10 -3.87 -22.38 -1.50
CA ALA A 10 -3.41 -21.05 -1.10
C ALA A 10 -3.25 -20.95 0.44
N LYS A 11 -2.23 -20.18 0.88
CA LYS A 11 -2.14 -19.75 2.28
C LYS A 11 -3.32 -18.84 2.63
N ASP A 12 -3.68 -18.77 3.92
CA ASP A 12 -4.75 -17.88 4.37
C ASP A 12 -4.43 -16.42 4.04
N PRO A 13 -5.36 -15.67 3.43
CA PRO A 13 -5.17 -14.25 3.16
C PRO A 13 -5.13 -13.44 4.47
N MET A 14 -4.41 -12.32 4.44
CA MET A 14 -4.27 -11.41 5.56
C MET A 14 -4.75 -10.02 5.15
N ALA A 15 -5.43 -9.32 6.07
CA ALA A 15 -5.80 -7.92 5.92
C ALA A 15 -5.11 -7.11 7.01
N ILE A 16 -4.42 -6.04 6.63
CA ILE A 16 -3.74 -5.14 7.53
C ILE A 16 -4.35 -3.75 7.34
N PRO A 17 -5.05 -3.18 8.32
CA PRO A 17 -5.51 -1.80 8.25
C PRO A 17 -4.31 -0.87 8.45
N ALA A 18 -4.04 -0.01 7.48
CA ALA A 18 -2.95 0.96 7.55
C ALA A 18 -3.24 2.19 6.69
N ASP A 19 -2.78 3.35 7.14
CA ASP A 19 -2.66 4.54 6.30
C ASP A 19 -1.27 4.56 5.66
N LEU A 20 -1.21 4.26 4.36
CA LEU A 20 0.04 4.16 3.61
C LEU A 20 0.66 5.52 3.28
N GLY A 21 -0.01 6.64 3.59
CA GLY A 21 0.55 7.99 3.44
C GLY A 21 1.76 8.28 4.36
N TYR A 22 2.11 7.34 5.25
CA TYR A 22 3.24 7.43 6.18
C TYR A 22 4.19 6.26 5.97
N GLU A 23 5.49 6.57 5.78
CA GLU A 23 6.54 5.59 5.55
C GLU A 23 6.58 4.47 6.60
N GLU A 24 6.46 4.82 7.88
CA GLU A 24 6.53 3.85 8.97
C GLU A 24 5.44 2.78 8.85
N ASN A 25 4.24 3.17 8.40
CA ASN A 25 3.15 2.24 8.16
C ASN A 25 3.42 1.34 6.96
N CYS A 26 3.97 1.89 5.86
CA CYS A 26 4.40 1.09 4.70
C CYS A 26 5.42 0.01 5.12
N LYS A 27 6.40 0.39 5.95
CA LYS A 27 7.39 -0.55 6.47
C LYS A 27 6.72 -1.64 7.31
N LYS A 28 5.86 -1.27 8.27
CA LYS A 28 5.13 -2.23 9.12
C LYS A 28 4.32 -3.24 8.30
N VAL A 29 3.59 -2.77 7.28
CA VAL A 29 2.82 -3.64 6.39
C VAL A 29 3.72 -4.65 5.68
N VAL A 30 4.85 -4.20 5.11
CA VAL A 30 5.81 -5.09 4.45
C VAL A 30 6.40 -6.09 5.43
N ASP A 31 6.83 -5.64 6.62
CA ASP A 31 7.40 -6.51 7.65
C ASP A 31 6.40 -7.60 8.07
N GLU A 32 5.12 -7.24 8.31
CA GLU A 32 4.08 -8.20 8.69
C GLU A 32 3.82 -9.26 7.59
N VAL A 33 3.76 -8.84 6.33
CA VAL A 33 3.60 -9.75 5.18
C VAL A 33 4.79 -10.70 5.08
N VAL A 34 6.01 -10.19 5.20
CA VAL A 34 7.23 -11.01 5.13
C VAL A 34 7.32 -11.96 6.33
N ASN A 35 6.99 -11.50 7.53
CA ASN A 35 6.99 -12.35 8.73
C ASN A 35 6.00 -13.52 8.61
N ARG A 36 4.85 -13.32 7.94
CA ARG A 36 3.84 -14.37 7.76
C ARG A 36 4.14 -15.30 6.60
N TYR A 37 4.62 -14.77 5.47
CA TYR A 37 4.70 -15.53 4.21
C TYR A 37 6.13 -15.87 3.78
N GLY A 38 7.13 -15.18 4.33
CA GLY A 38 8.57 -15.40 4.14
C GLY A 38 9.20 -14.58 3.02
N ARG A 39 8.42 -14.14 2.03
CA ARG A 39 8.87 -13.34 0.88
C ARG A 39 7.71 -12.54 0.29
N ILE A 40 8.02 -11.63 -0.62
CA ILE A 40 7.05 -10.97 -1.49
C ILE A 40 7.41 -11.30 -2.93
N ASP A 41 6.44 -11.72 -3.74
CA ASP A 41 6.65 -12.01 -5.16
C ASP A 41 6.06 -10.94 -6.07
N ILE A 42 4.95 -10.33 -5.64
CA ILE A 42 4.23 -9.31 -6.39
C ILE A 42 3.81 -8.20 -5.42
N LEU A 43 4.10 -6.96 -5.78
CA LEU A 43 3.55 -5.77 -5.14
C LEU A 43 2.56 -5.11 -6.12
N ILE A 44 1.33 -4.88 -5.66
CA ILE A 44 0.32 -4.12 -6.41
C ILE A 44 0.06 -2.81 -5.66
N ASN A 45 0.63 -1.72 -6.17
CA ASN A 45 0.34 -0.37 -5.68
C ASN A 45 -1.01 0.10 -6.24
N ASN A 46 -2.06 -0.07 -5.45
CA ASN A 46 -3.44 0.25 -5.84
C ASN A 46 -4.14 1.27 -4.91
N ALA A 47 -3.67 1.42 -3.67
CA ALA A 47 -4.30 2.33 -2.72
C ALA A 47 -4.17 3.79 -3.21
N ALA A 48 -5.29 4.47 -3.41
CA ALA A 48 -5.32 5.83 -3.92
C ALA A 48 -6.48 6.62 -3.34
N GLU A 49 -6.29 7.93 -3.24
CA GLU A 49 -7.30 8.91 -2.91
C GLU A 49 -7.53 9.84 -4.09
N GLN A 50 -8.80 10.09 -4.41
CA GLN A 50 -9.20 11.01 -5.46
C GLN A 50 -10.32 11.89 -4.93
N TYR A 51 -10.18 13.18 -5.19
CA TYR A 51 -11.15 14.20 -4.85
C TYR A 51 -11.44 15.00 -6.12
N GLU A 52 -12.70 15.30 -6.40
CA GLU A 52 -13.08 16.16 -7.53
C GLU A 52 -12.78 17.64 -7.22
N ALA A 53 -12.34 18.40 -8.22
CA ALA A 53 -12.15 19.85 -8.16
C ALA A 53 -12.54 20.45 -9.51
N GLY A 54 -13.25 21.57 -9.50
CA GLY A 54 -13.60 22.31 -10.71
C GLY A 54 -12.43 23.12 -11.26
N SER A 55 -11.49 23.52 -10.40
CA SER A 55 -10.29 24.25 -10.76
C SER A 55 -9.12 23.92 -9.83
N VAL A 56 -7.89 24.29 -10.22
CA VAL A 56 -6.70 24.10 -9.37
C VAL A 56 -6.70 25.01 -8.14
N GLU A 57 -7.37 26.16 -8.20
CA GLU A 57 -7.45 27.13 -7.09
C GLU A 57 -8.25 26.60 -5.89
N GLU A 58 -9.09 25.58 -6.12
CA GLU A 58 -9.86 24.89 -5.08
C GLU A 58 -9.05 23.83 -4.32
N ILE A 59 -7.81 23.55 -4.75
CA ILE A 59 -6.95 22.54 -4.13
C ILE A 59 -6.08 23.21 -3.07
N ASP A 60 -6.44 23.02 -1.80
CA ASP A 60 -5.62 23.49 -0.69
C ASP A 60 -4.37 22.62 -0.48
N GLU A 61 -3.39 23.16 0.25
CA GLU A 61 -2.11 22.49 0.52
C GLU A 61 -2.30 21.14 1.23
N LYS A 62 -3.31 21.03 2.11
CA LYS A 62 -3.57 19.80 2.88
C LYS A 62 -4.07 18.69 1.98
N ARG A 63 -4.99 19.00 1.07
CA ARG A 63 -5.50 18.07 0.06
C ARG A 63 -4.40 17.65 -0.89
N LEU A 64 -3.57 18.59 -1.34
CA LEU A 64 -2.44 18.29 -2.21
C LEU A 64 -1.46 17.33 -1.53
N ASP A 65 -1.02 17.66 -0.30
CA ASP A 65 -0.13 16.81 0.50
C ASP A 65 -0.74 15.42 0.72
N ARG A 66 -2.03 15.35 1.07
CA ARG A 66 -2.72 14.07 1.30
C ARG A 66 -2.71 13.18 0.06
N VAL A 67 -3.06 13.72 -1.11
CA VAL A 67 -3.06 12.98 -2.37
C VAL A 67 -1.64 12.51 -2.73
N PHE A 68 -0.63 13.37 -2.58
CA PHE A 68 0.75 12.99 -2.87
C PHE A 68 1.27 11.93 -1.90
N ARG A 69 0.92 12.02 -0.61
CA ARG A 69 1.25 10.99 0.38
C ARG A 69 0.70 9.63 -0.01
N THR A 70 -0.58 9.54 -0.33
CA THR A 70 -1.23 8.26 -0.62
C THR A 70 -0.90 7.73 -2.01
N ASN A 71 -0.87 8.58 -3.04
CA ASN A 71 -0.83 8.12 -4.43
C ASN A 71 0.59 8.11 -5.02
N ILE A 72 1.53 8.85 -4.42
CA ILE A 72 2.90 8.97 -4.90
C ILE A 72 3.86 8.41 -3.86
N PHE A 73 3.99 9.05 -2.70
CA PHE A 73 5.00 8.68 -1.69
C PHE A 73 4.82 7.25 -1.18
N ALA A 74 3.57 6.85 -0.87
CA ALA A 74 3.26 5.49 -0.47
C ALA A 74 3.78 4.46 -1.47
N TYR A 75 3.65 4.70 -2.78
CA TYR A 75 4.06 3.75 -3.80
C TYR A 75 5.58 3.56 -3.82
N PHE A 76 6.32 4.66 -3.67
CA PHE A 76 7.78 4.62 -3.54
C PHE A 76 8.21 3.92 -2.25
N PHE A 77 7.56 4.20 -1.11
CA PHE A 77 7.89 3.58 0.16
C PHE A 77 7.59 2.08 0.16
N MET A 78 6.40 1.68 -0.30
CA MET A 78 6.00 0.28 -0.44
C MET A 78 6.98 -0.47 -1.35
N ALA A 79 7.32 0.08 -2.52
CA ALA A 79 8.29 -0.52 -3.42
C ALA A 79 9.67 -0.65 -2.77
N ARG A 80 10.18 0.42 -2.15
CA ARG A 80 11.50 0.43 -1.48
C ARG A 80 11.62 -0.63 -0.39
N HIS A 81 10.56 -0.86 0.39
CA HIS A 81 10.56 -1.88 1.43
C HIS A 81 10.33 -3.28 0.84
N ALA A 82 9.37 -3.45 -0.08
CA ALA A 82 9.04 -4.74 -0.66
C ALA A 82 10.20 -5.33 -1.49
N LEU A 83 10.89 -4.52 -2.28
CA LEU A 83 11.98 -4.95 -3.17
C LEU A 83 13.12 -5.66 -2.42
N LYS A 84 13.32 -5.36 -1.13
CA LYS A 84 14.32 -6.06 -0.28
C LYS A 84 13.99 -7.54 -0.05
N HIS A 85 12.76 -7.93 -0.33
CA HIS A 85 12.21 -9.26 -0.07
C HIS A 85 11.68 -9.94 -1.34
N MET A 86 11.83 -9.30 -2.49
CA MET A 86 11.54 -9.87 -3.80
C MET A 86 12.81 -10.53 -4.33
N LYS A 87 12.70 -11.78 -4.79
CA LYS A 87 13.84 -12.45 -5.44
C LYS A 87 13.86 -12.10 -6.92
N GLU A 88 15.06 -12.04 -7.50
CA GLU A 88 15.27 -12.12 -8.95
C GLU A 88 14.83 -13.48 -9.51
#